data_AF-A0A815VJH7-F1
#
_entry.id   AF-A0A815VJH7-F1
#
_cell.length_a   1.000
_cell.length_b   1.000
_cell.length_c   1.000
_cell.angle_alpha   90.00
_cell.angle_beta   90.00
_cell.angle_gamma   90.00
#
_symmetry.space_group_name_H-M   'P 1'
#
loop_
_entity.id
_entity.type
_entity.pdbx_description
1 polymer ?
#
loop_
_entity_poly.entity_id
_entity_poly.type
_entity_poly.pdbx_seq_one_letter_code
_entity_poly.pdbx_strand_id
1 'polypeptide(L)'
;TTPVHLIIIDEIVSLHFLLHQKAFELLVRVFEATFAELDILIHLEFKKTILDRMVHMLSCSFVHPILEYIKKRWEQQDTDVSLIRHFVFEVLEMIGPPYEPSFVQLFLPLLQNEAIGGTISLRTEEERKCVKEFIDHTSTIVSSNT
;
A
#
# COMPACT_ATOMS: atom_id res chain seq x y z
N THR A 1 -8.64 3.28 18.38
CA THR A 1 -9.91 3.64 17.73
C THR A 1 -9.58 4.44 16.49
N THR A 2 -10.07 4.03 15.31
CA THR A 2 -9.88 4.81 14.07
C THR A 2 -10.51 6.19 14.25
N PRO A 3 -9.78 7.30 14.08
CA PRO A 3 -10.35 8.63 14.22
C PRO A 3 -11.52 8.79 13.24
N VAL A 4 -12.68 9.23 13.73
CA VAL A 4 -13.91 9.41 12.93
C VAL A 4 -13.67 10.25 11.66
N HIS A 5 -12.72 11.18 11.72
CA HIS A 5 -12.33 12.02 10.59
C HIS A 5 -11.77 11.23 9.40
N LEU A 6 -11.10 10.10 9.63
CA LEU A 6 -10.58 9.26 8.55
C LEU A 6 -11.68 8.50 7.82
N ILE A 7 -12.78 8.14 8.51
CA ILE A 7 -13.95 7.51 7.90
C ILE A 7 -14.63 8.47 6.92
N ILE A 8 -14.66 9.76 7.26
CA ILE A 8 -15.23 10.80 6.37
C ILE A 8 -14.40 10.89 5.08
N ILE A 9 -13.08 10.70 5.14
CA ILE A 9 -12.23 10.69 3.94
C ILE A 9 -12.62 9.51 3.04
N ASP A 10 -12.87 8.33 3.60
CA ASP A 10 -13.29 7.16 2.82
C ASP A 10 -14.61 7.40 2.08
N GLU A 11 -15.58 8.02 2.76
CA GLU A 11 -16.87 8.37 2.15
C GLU A 11 -16.68 9.38 1.01
N ILE A 12 -15.85 10.42 1.22
CA ILE A 12 -15.54 11.41 0.18
C ILE A 12 -14.90 10.76 -1.04
N VAL A 13 -13.90 9.90 -0.83
CA VAL A 13 -13.20 9.20 -1.91
C VAL A 13 -14.15 8.26 -2.64
N SER A 14 -15.07 7.58 -1.93
CA SER A 14 -16.03 6.66 -2.54
C SER A 14 -17.05 7.38 -3.43
N LEU A 15 -17.41 8.62 -3.11
CA LEU A 15 -18.44 9.39 -3.81
C LEU A 15 -17.90 10.38 -4.85
N HIS A 16 -16.65 10.85 -4.72
CA HIS A 16 -16.16 12.02 -5.44
C HIS A 16 -14.74 11.85 -6.01
N PHE A 17 -14.63 11.31 -7.23
CA PHE A 17 -13.34 11.11 -7.92
C PHE A 17 -12.52 12.39 -8.09
N LEU A 18 -13.17 13.55 -8.25
CA LEU A 18 -12.49 14.85 -8.36
C LEU A 18 -11.76 15.28 -7.08
N LEU A 19 -12.06 14.64 -5.95
CA LEU A 19 -11.44 14.94 -4.65
C LEU A 19 -10.35 13.94 -4.29
N HIS A 20 -10.12 12.88 -5.08
CA HIS A 20 -9.10 11.87 -4.80
C HIS A 20 -7.72 12.48 -4.62
N GLN A 21 -7.28 13.34 -5.54
CA GLN A 21 -5.97 13.99 -5.42
C GLN A 21 -5.82 14.77 -4.11
N LYS A 22 -6.84 15.54 -3.72
CA LYS A 22 -6.82 16.32 -2.47
C LYS A 22 -6.85 15.44 -1.23
N ALA A 23 -7.63 14.38 -1.25
CA ALA A 23 -7.69 13.40 -0.16
C ALA A 23 -6.34 12.69 0.00
N PHE A 24 -5.73 12.28 -1.11
CA PHE A 24 -4.41 11.66 -1.11
C PHE A 24 -3.33 12.61 -0.56
N GLU A 25 -3.29 13.86 -1.01
CA GLU A 25 -2.36 14.87 -0.49
C GLU A 25 -2.52 15.11 1.02
N LEU A 26 -3.74 15.01 1.54
CA LEU A 26 -3.99 15.09 2.98
C LEU A 26 -3.45 13.87 3.70
N LEU A 27 -3.71 12.66 3.19
CA LEU A 27 -3.19 11.41 3.78
C LEU A 27 -1.66 11.39 3.78
N VAL A 28 -1.01 11.84 2.70
CA VAL A 28 0.46 11.98 2.63
C VAL A 28 0.96 12.94 3.71
N ARG A 29 0.37 14.14 3.82
CA ARG A 29 0.75 15.13 4.84
C ARG A 29 0.62 14.59 6.27
N VAL A 30 -0.45 13.84 6.54
CA VAL A 30 -0.69 13.24 7.85
C VAL A 30 0.26 12.06 8.12
N PHE A 31 0.59 11.26 7.11
CA PHE A 31 1.54 10.15 7.22
C PHE A 31 2.97 10.62 7.50
N GLU A 32 3.38 11.72 6.87
CA GLU A 32 4.71 12.31 7.03
C GLU A 32 4.85 13.16 8.30
N ALA A 33 3.73 13.55 8.92
CA ALA A 33 3.73 14.30 10.16
C ALA A 33 4.39 13.52 11.30
N THR A 34 5.17 14.23 12.12
CA THR A 34 5.78 13.70 13.34
C THR A 34 5.10 14.34 14.55
N PHE A 35 4.74 13.53 15.54
CA PHE A 35 4.03 13.96 16.74
C PHE A 35 4.88 13.61 17.96
N ALA A 36 5.78 14.50 18.37
CA ALA A 36 6.83 14.22 19.36
C ALA A 36 6.33 13.69 20.73
N GLU A 37 5.04 13.83 21.03
CA GLU A 37 4.42 13.43 22.30
C GLU A 37 3.79 12.02 22.26
N LEU A 38 3.70 11.38 21.09
CA LEU A 38 3.10 10.05 20.96
C LEU A 38 4.14 8.94 21.13
N ASP A 39 3.70 7.85 21.76
CA ASP A 39 4.48 6.61 21.85
C ASP A 39 4.77 6.03 20.45
N ILE A 40 5.94 5.40 20.29
CA ILE A 40 6.40 4.83 19.01
C ILE A 40 5.41 3.80 18.46
N LEU A 41 4.81 2.96 19.32
CA LEU A 41 3.84 1.95 18.90
C LEU A 41 2.54 2.61 18.45
N ILE A 42 2.10 3.67 19.15
CA ILE A 42 0.92 4.45 18.75
C ILE A 42 1.15 5.11 17.39
N HIS A 43 2.36 5.64 17.17
CA HIS A 43 2.76 6.18 15.88
C HIS A 43 2.70 5.16 14.75
N LEU A 44 3.19 3.95 15.00
CA LEU A 44 3.19 2.89 14.00
C LEU A 44 1.76 2.46 13.65
N GLU A 45 0.91 2.23 14.65
CA GLU A 45 -0.50 1.87 14.45
C GLU A 45 -1.30 3.00 13.77
N PHE A 46 -1.00 4.25 14.10
CA PHE A 46 -1.59 5.39 13.41
C PHE A 46 -1.19 5.42 11.94
N LYS A 47 0.09 5.21 11.61
CA LYS A 47 0.57 5.15 10.22
C LYS A 47 -0.04 4.00 9.44
N LYS A 48 -0.23 2.82 10.05
CA LYS A 48 -1.01 1.72 9.43
C LYS A 48 -2.43 2.15 9.11
N THR A 49 -3.10 2.81 10.06
CA THR A 49 -4.46 3.33 9.83
C THR A 49 -4.51 4.27 8.62
N ILE A 50 -3.50 5.13 8.42
CA ILE A 50 -3.41 6.00 7.25
C ILE A 50 -3.18 5.21 5.96
N LEU A 51 -2.31 4.19 6.00
CA LEU A 51 -2.11 3.28 4.87
C LEU A 51 -3.38 2.53 4.51
N ASP A 52 -4.19 2.10 5.48
CA ASP A 52 -5.48 1.45 5.22
C ASP A 52 -6.43 2.39 4.45
N ARG A 53 -6.36 3.71 4.69
CA ARG A 53 -7.13 4.69 3.90
C ARG A 53 -6.56 4.82 2.49
N MET A 54 -5.24 4.78 2.33
CA MET A 54 -4.62 4.75 0.99
C MET A 54 -5.02 3.48 0.23
N VAL A 55 -5.09 2.32 0.89
CA VAL A 55 -5.57 1.06 0.29
C VAL A 55 -7.05 1.18 -0.13
N HIS A 56 -7.90 1.80 0.70
CA HIS A 56 -9.27 2.11 0.31
C HIS A 56 -9.35 2.97 -0.95
N MET A 57 -8.48 3.98 -1.07
CA MET A 57 -8.40 4.80 -2.30
C MET A 57 -8.00 4.00 -3.54
N LEU A 58 -7.12 3.00 -3.41
CA LEU A 58 -6.80 2.08 -4.51
C LEU A 58 -8.05 1.34 -5.00
N SER A 59 -8.90 0.86 -4.07
CA SER A 59 -10.17 0.21 -4.41
C SER A 59 -11.15 1.15 -5.13
N CYS A 60 -11.00 2.46 -4.94
CA CYS A 60 -11.75 3.51 -5.63
C CYS A 60 -11.11 3.95 -6.97
N SER A 61 -10.26 3.11 -7.57
CA SER A 61 -9.55 3.37 -8.85
C SER A 61 -8.51 4.50 -8.81
N PHE A 62 -8.05 4.94 -7.64
CA PHE A 62 -6.96 5.91 -7.50
C PHE A 62 -5.62 5.22 -7.23
N VAL A 63 -5.12 4.50 -8.24
CA VAL A 63 -4.04 3.51 -8.05
C VAL A 63 -2.64 4.11 -8.16
N HIS A 64 -2.34 4.72 -9.31
CA HIS A 64 -0.98 5.04 -9.71
C HIS A 64 -0.25 6.01 -8.75
N PRO A 65 -0.84 7.17 -8.34
CA PRO A 65 -0.14 8.12 -7.47
C PRO A 65 0.21 7.54 -6.09
N ILE A 66 -0.62 6.62 -5.59
CA ILE A 66 -0.39 5.95 -4.30
C ILE A 66 0.80 5.00 -4.40
N LEU A 67 0.84 4.17 -5.45
CA LEU A 67 1.94 3.22 -5.65
C LEU A 67 3.27 3.93 -5.90
N GLU A 68 3.28 5.00 -6.69
CA GLU A 68 4.48 5.81 -6.90
C GLU A 68 5.00 6.38 -5.58
N TYR A 69 4.11 6.90 -4.74
CA TYR A 69 4.48 7.41 -3.42
C TYR A 69 5.07 6.32 -2.53
N ILE A 70 4.39 5.18 -2.38
CA ILE A 70 4.89 4.08 -1.54
C ILE A 70 6.23 3.55 -2.05
N LYS A 71 6.36 3.36 -3.37
CA LYS A 71 7.61 2.92 -3.99
C LYS A 71 8.75 3.91 -3.71
N LYS A 72 8.50 5.21 -3.88
CA LYS A 72 9.50 6.26 -3.60
C LYS A 72 9.96 6.23 -2.14
N ARG A 73 9.02 6.12 -1.18
CA ARG A 73 9.33 6.05 0.25
C ARG A 73 10.15 4.80 0.60
N TRP A 74 9.85 3.67 -0.04
CA TRP A 74 10.63 2.44 0.08
C TRP A 74 12.05 2.61 -0.49
N GLU A 75 12.20 3.17 -1.69
CA GLU A 75 13.50 3.43 -2.33
C GLU A 75 14.36 4.38 -1.49
N GLN A 76 13.74 5.38 -0.85
CA GLN A 76 14.40 6.35 0.02
C GLN A 76 14.75 5.80 1.41
N GLN A 77 14.24 4.61 1.77
CA GLN A 77 14.42 3.99 3.09
C GLN A 77 14.04 4.90 4.27
N ASP A 78 13.10 5.82 4.04
CA ASP A 78 12.67 6.83 5.01
C ASP A 78 11.40 6.42 5.79
N THR A 79 10.96 5.18 5.57
CA THR A 79 9.73 4.62 6.09
C THR A 79 10.01 3.21 6.61
N ASP A 80 9.47 2.89 7.78
CA ASP A 80 9.66 1.59 8.41
C ASP A 80 9.17 0.47 7.49
N VAL A 81 10.01 -0.56 7.30
CA VAL A 81 9.72 -1.69 6.41
C VAL A 81 8.45 -2.43 6.80
N SER A 82 8.08 -2.45 8.09
CA SER A 82 6.81 -3.04 8.55
C SER A 82 5.58 -2.31 8.03
N LEU A 83 5.67 -1.00 7.76
CA LEU A 83 4.59 -0.21 7.17
C LEU A 83 4.45 -0.48 5.68
N ILE A 84 5.57 -0.53 4.96
CA ILE A 84 5.56 -0.90 3.53
C ILE A 84 5.00 -2.30 3.36
N ARG A 85 5.43 -3.23 4.21
CA ARG A 85 4.93 -4.61 4.24
C ARG A 85 3.43 -4.67 4.52
N HIS A 86 2.95 -3.95 5.53
CA HIS A 86 1.51 -3.84 5.84
C HIS A 86 0.72 -3.41 4.61
N PHE A 87 1.13 -2.30 3.98
CA PHE A 87 0.48 -1.82 2.76
C PHE A 87 0.47 -2.87 1.65
N VAL A 88 1.60 -3.53 1.37
CA VAL A 88 1.71 -4.53 0.31
C VAL A 88 0.75 -5.70 0.53
N PHE A 89 0.58 -6.18 1.77
CA PHE A 89 -0.35 -7.28 2.06
C PHE A 89 -1.81 -6.86 1.93
N GLU A 90 -2.18 -5.71 2.49
CA GLU A 90 -3.55 -5.18 2.34
C GLU A 90 -3.93 -4.99 0.87
N VAL A 91 -2.97 -4.58 0.02
CA VAL A 91 -3.19 -4.52 -1.44
C VAL A 91 -3.34 -5.90 -2.05
N LEU A 92 -2.45 -6.85 -1.72
CA LEU A 92 -2.51 -8.21 -2.25
C LEU A 92 -3.82 -8.94 -1.91
N GLU A 93 -4.35 -8.74 -0.72
CA GLU A 93 -5.63 -9.34 -0.30
C GLU A 93 -6.84 -8.76 -1.05
N MET A 94 -6.71 -7.55 -1.60
CA MET A 94 -7.79 -6.83 -2.27
C MET A 94 -7.79 -7.00 -3.80
N ILE A 95 -6.63 -7.26 -4.42
CA ILE A 95 -6.48 -7.32 -5.87
C ILE A 95 -6.55 -8.75 -6.43
N GLY A 96 -6.82 -8.85 -7.73
CA GLY A 96 -6.71 -10.09 -8.49
C GLY A 96 -6.42 -9.83 -9.97
N PRO A 97 -6.10 -10.86 -10.76
CA PRO A 97 -5.81 -10.71 -12.19
C PRO A 97 -7.06 -10.30 -13.00
N PRO A 98 -6.89 -9.69 -14.20
CA PRO A 98 -5.63 -9.37 -14.86
C PRO A 98 -4.96 -8.11 -14.29
N TYR A 99 -3.63 -8.15 -14.17
CA TYR A 99 -2.83 -7.02 -13.69
C TYR A 99 -2.36 -6.14 -14.85
N GLU A 100 -2.43 -4.83 -14.65
CA GLU A 100 -1.94 -3.86 -15.62
C GLU A 100 -0.40 -3.75 -15.55
N PRO A 101 0.33 -3.67 -16.69
CA PRO A 101 1.80 -3.68 -16.68
C PRO A 101 2.45 -2.56 -15.83
N SER A 102 1.90 -1.34 -15.84
CA SER A 102 2.43 -0.23 -15.04
C SER A 102 2.25 -0.48 -13.53
N PHE A 103 1.14 -1.11 -13.13
CA PHE A 103 0.96 -1.61 -11.76
C PHE A 103 2.06 -2.61 -11.39
N VAL A 104 2.27 -3.63 -12.23
CA VAL A 104 3.26 -4.69 -11.97
C VAL A 104 4.67 -4.09 -11.84
N GLN A 105 5.03 -3.14 -12.70
CA GLN A 105 6.35 -2.48 -12.66
C GLN A 105 6.60 -1.70 -11.36
N LEU A 106 5.55 -1.13 -10.75
CA LEU A 106 5.66 -0.42 -9.48
C LEU A 106 5.62 -1.36 -8.27
N PHE A 107 4.78 -2.40 -8.35
CA PHE A 107 4.46 -3.26 -7.20
C PHE A 107 5.41 -4.46 -7.05
N LEU A 108 5.83 -5.08 -8.15
CA LEU A 108 6.70 -6.27 -8.13
C LEU A 108 8.04 -6.04 -7.39
N PRO A 109 8.76 -4.91 -7.57
CA PRO A 109 10.00 -4.66 -6.84
C PRO A 109 9.84 -4.65 -5.32
N LEU A 110 8.67 -4.22 -4.81
CA LEU A 110 8.38 -4.23 -3.37
C LEU A 110 8.31 -5.67 -2.85
N LEU A 111 7.65 -6.56 -3.59
CA LEU A 111 7.49 -7.96 -3.22
C LEU A 111 8.76 -8.79 -3.36
N GLN A 112 9.64 -8.44 -4.30
CA GLN A 112 10.93 -9.10 -4.46
C GLN A 112 11.91 -8.80 -3.31
N ASN A 113 11.62 -7.80 -2.48
CA ASN A 113 12.41 -7.52 -1.30
C ASN A 113 12.12 -8.55 -0.18
N GLU A 114 13.16 -9.24 0.29
CA GLU A 114 13.06 -10.27 1.34
C GLU A 114 12.42 -9.79 2.65
N ALA A 115 12.63 -8.52 3.03
CA ALA A 115 12.03 -7.96 4.24
C ALA A 115 10.52 -7.70 4.11
N ILE A 116 9.98 -7.74 2.89
CA ILE A 116 8.58 -7.51 2.57
C ILE A 116 7.91 -8.83 2.17
N GLY A 117 8.35 -9.45 1.07
CA GLY A 117 7.74 -10.65 0.47
C GLY A 117 8.46 -11.96 0.77
N GLY A 118 9.60 -11.94 1.48
CA GLY A 118 10.34 -13.15 1.84
C GLY A 118 9.59 -14.02 2.84
N THR A 119 9.66 -15.35 2.69
CA THR A 119 8.88 -16.35 3.47
C THR A 119 8.98 -16.19 5.00
N ILE A 120 10.11 -15.67 5.51
CA ILE A 120 10.33 -15.41 6.94
C ILE A 120 9.53 -14.19 7.42
N SER A 121 9.27 -13.24 6.53
CA SER A 121 8.50 -12.02 6.80
C SER A 121 6.99 -12.26 6.78
N LEU A 122 6.56 -13.41 6.23
CA LEU A 122 5.16 -13.85 6.07
C LEU A 122 4.68 -14.60 7.30
N ARG A 123 3.65 -14.04 7.93
CA ARG A 123 3.05 -14.49 9.19
C ARG A 123 2.03 -15.59 8.99
N THR A 124 1.34 -15.60 7.85
CA THR A 124 0.23 -16.54 7.58
C THR A 124 0.46 -17.32 6.29
N GLU A 125 -0.28 -18.43 6.14
CA GLU A 125 -0.26 -19.21 4.89
C GLU A 125 -1.01 -18.48 3.77
N GLU A 126 -2.00 -17.66 4.13
CA GLU A 126 -2.74 -16.79 3.22
C GLU A 126 -1.82 -15.74 2.57
N GLU A 127 -0.96 -15.07 3.35
CA GLU A 127 0.03 -14.11 2.83
C GLU A 127 0.98 -14.80 1.83
N ARG A 128 1.46 -16.01 2.15
CA ARG A 128 2.32 -16.83 1.26
C ARG A 128 1.63 -17.16 -0.05
N LYS A 129 0.36 -17.55 0.04
CA LYS A 129 -0.45 -17.88 -1.12
C LYS A 129 -0.64 -16.66 -2.02
N CYS A 130 -1.01 -15.50 -1.47
CA CYS A 130 -1.23 -14.28 -2.25
C CYS A 130 0.05 -13.82 -2.96
N VAL A 131 1.20 -13.83 -2.28
CA VAL A 131 2.50 -13.48 -2.87
C VAL A 131 2.84 -14.43 -4.02
N LYS A 132 2.69 -15.74 -3.80
CA LYS A 132 2.99 -16.75 -4.81
C LYS A 132 2.07 -16.58 -6.03
N GLU A 133 0.77 -16.43 -5.82
CA GLU A 133 -0.19 -16.22 -6.90
C GLU A 133 0.16 -14.96 -7.70
N PHE A 134 0.51 -13.85 -7.04
CA PHE A 134 0.92 -12.64 -7.73
C PHE A 134 2.20 -12.84 -8.58
N ILE A 135 3.23 -13.47 -8.03
CA ILE A 135 4.49 -13.74 -8.73
C ILE A 135 4.27 -14.67 -9.93
N ASP A 136 3.46 -15.72 -9.77
CA ASP A 136 3.17 -16.68 -10.84
C ASP A 136 2.45 -15.99 -12.02
N HIS A 137 1.46 -15.14 -11.74
CA HIS A 137 0.74 -14.40 -12.79
C HIS A 137 1.63 -13.33 -13.45
N THR A 138 2.45 -12.60 -12.68
CA THR A 138 3.27 -11.51 -13.23
C THR A 138 4.47 -12.00 -14.03
N SER A 139 5.00 -13.20 -13.74
CA SER A 139 6.06 -13.82 -14.53
C SER A 139 5.66 -14.05 -15.99
N THR A 140 4.38 -14.30 -16.26
CA THR A 140 3.85 -14.43 -17.62
C THR A 140 3.77 -13.09 -18.37
N ILE A 141 3.47 -12.01 -17.65
CA ILE A 141 3.35 -10.65 -18.19
C ILE A 141 4.74 -10.10 -18.53
N VAL A 142 5.73 -10.29 -17.65
CA VAL A 142 7.11 -9.82 -17.89
C VAL A 142 7.75 -10.52 -19.09
N SER A 143 7.49 -11.82 -19.27
CA SER A 143 8.01 -12.61 -20.41
C SER A 143 7.38 -12.24 -21.76
N SER A 144 6.23 -11.55 -21.77
CA SER A 144 5.53 -11.13 -22.99
C SER A 144 5.95 -9.73 -23.48
N ASN A 145 6.70 -8.99 -22.66
CA ASN A 145 7.17 -7.64 -22.93
C ASN A 145 8.68 -7.57 -23.28
N THR A 146 9.33 -8.73 -23.41
CA THR A 146 10.71 -8.90 -23.91
C THR A 146 10.71 -9.61 -25.25
#